data_AF-A0A7V3VU68-F1
#
_entry.id   AF-A0A7V3VU68-F1
#
_cell.length_a   1.000
_cell.length_b   1.000
_cell.length_c   1.000
_cell.angle_alpha   90.00
_cell.angle_beta   90.00
_cell.angle_gamma   90.00
#
_symmetry.space_group_name_H-M   'P 1'
#
loop_
_entity.id
_entity.type
_entity.pdbx_description
1 polymer ?
#
loop_
_entity_poly.entity_id
_entity_poly.type
_entity_poly.pdbx_seq_one_letter_code
_entity_poly.pdbx_strand_id
1 'polypeptide(L)'
;MVTFSICGILIINLFAFNNTSNPYELYSIGCQLELEGKIYEAIDYYLKALKKDTTAKEIYLSITNAYYKIREFDKGIAYAFKGLSFVKDSSEVYGLIAAGYIGKGDFGAAIKIYEKIRALKPGDINIIQAIALLYEGLGNLDSAKNTLLTIPESLRTADIYNRLGTLAGKSRNHTEAIDYYKKALKFDTLNVTALLGIGTGFDIMEKKDSAIYYYEIASRYSNSIDLKRRLIDLYGDTEQYEKLITIAREILDTEYYDAFVRRSLGFALYKMGHFDESLSEFLISAGLNPRDDYSRFYIARINLERKRYDEAKKAIEEAIKINPDFIELWVYAGFIALDQKDYENARYYFTEAAHRNADMAQIYYLLGVTFELDSNYKEAYFNYKKSIELNPKSLPGLSAFANLCDRIGKKEEALHTFEKIILLDSTDATALNYVGYTYAEKGEKLDSALKLIEKALSIEPNNGYIIDSRGWVYYQKGDYESALNDLKRASELVEDAIILEHLGDVYIKLNDIERAIEVYKKILTIEPENKRVKNKLLNLKGE
;
A
#
# COMPACT_ATOMS: atom_id res chain seq x y z
N MET A 1 8.64 40.88 30.63
CA MET A 1 9.31 41.78 31.58
C MET A 1 8.23 42.46 32.39
N VAL A 2 8.38 42.36 33.70
CA VAL A 2 7.43 42.77 34.72
C VAL A 2 7.36 44.30 34.77
N THR A 3 6.17 44.89 34.61
CA THR A 3 5.89 46.26 35.06
C THR A 3 4.84 46.23 36.15
N PHE A 4 5.31 45.92 37.37
CA PHE A 4 4.68 46.31 38.62
C PHE A 4 4.91 47.81 38.83
N SER A 5 3.83 48.57 38.98
CA SER A 5 3.68 49.88 39.65
C SER A 5 2.38 50.47 39.10
N ILE A 6 1.31 50.67 39.86
CA ILE A 6 1.20 51.33 41.16
C ILE A 6 0.14 50.58 41.98
N CYS A 7 0.57 49.67 42.85
CA CYS A 7 -0.24 49.15 43.94
C CYS A 7 0.64 49.20 45.19
N GLY A 8 0.70 50.38 45.78
CA GLY A 8 1.52 50.66 46.93
C GLY A 8 0.81 51.65 47.84
N ILE A 9 0.31 51.11 48.96
CA ILE A 9 0.01 51.79 50.23
C ILE A 9 -1.31 52.57 50.28
N LEU A 10 -2.36 51.90 50.80
CA LEU A 10 -3.16 52.43 51.90
C LEU A 10 -3.95 51.29 52.56
N ILE A 11 -3.43 50.80 53.69
CA ILE A 11 -4.18 49.99 54.65
C ILE A 11 -4.94 50.96 55.55
N ILE A 12 -6.27 51.04 55.45
CA ILE A 12 -7.13 51.52 56.53
C ILE A 12 -8.42 50.66 56.58
N ASN A 13 -8.55 50.00 57.73
CA ASN A 13 -9.73 49.43 58.41
C ASN A 13 -11.08 49.31 57.69
N LEU A 14 -11.60 48.07 57.72
CA LEU A 14 -13.03 47.77 57.75
C LEU A 14 -13.70 48.49 58.93
N PHE A 15 -14.71 49.34 58.67
CA PHE A 15 -16.04 49.34 59.28
C PHE A 15 -16.85 50.58 58.82
N ALA A 16 -18.15 50.37 58.59
CA ALA A 16 -19.25 51.33 58.42
C ALA A 16 -19.64 51.80 56.99
N PHE A 17 -20.92 51.58 56.72
CA PHE A 17 -21.69 51.80 55.51
C PHE A 17 -21.92 53.28 55.13
N ASN A 18 -22.07 53.50 53.82
CA ASN A 18 -22.95 54.50 53.18
C ASN A 18 -22.65 56.00 53.40
N ASN A 19 -21.55 56.48 52.81
CA ASN A 19 -21.53 57.72 51.99
C ASN A 19 -20.14 58.00 51.41
N THR A 20 -19.54 57.03 50.71
CA THR A 20 -18.30 57.28 49.97
C THR A 20 -18.63 58.11 48.72
N SER A 21 -18.41 59.43 48.80
CA SER A 21 -18.54 60.35 47.66
C SER A 21 -17.38 60.20 46.66
N ASN A 22 -16.33 59.45 47.01
CA ASN A 22 -15.11 59.33 46.23
C ASN A 22 -15.21 58.17 45.21
N PRO A 23 -15.12 58.43 43.89
CA PRO A 23 -15.13 57.40 42.86
C PRO A 23 -13.99 56.37 43.01
N TYR A 24 -12.83 56.77 43.53
CA TYR A 24 -11.67 55.88 43.66
C TYR A 24 -11.82 54.84 44.79
N GLU A 25 -12.53 55.16 45.87
CA GLU A 25 -12.83 54.21 46.94
C GLU A 25 -13.79 53.12 46.45
N LEU A 26 -14.85 53.52 45.74
CA LEU A 26 -15.79 52.59 45.12
C LEU A 26 -15.11 51.68 44.08
N TYR A 27 -14.20 52.24 43.28
CA TYR A 27 -13.38 51.48 42.34
C TYR A 27 -12.48 50.46 43.06
N SER A 28 -11.78 50.88 44.12
CA SER A 28 -10.90 50.00 44.90
C SER A 28 -11.65 48.82 45.55
N ILE A 29 -12.86 49.06 46.07
CA ILE A 29 -13.73 47.98 46.57
C ILE A 29 -14.10 47.01 45.45
N GLY A 30 -14.43 47.52 44.26
CA GLY A 30 -14.70 46.69 43.08
C GLY A 30 -13.51 45.81 42.72
N CYS A 31 -12.28 46.35 42.73
CA CYS A 31 -11.06 45.59 42.46
C CYS A 31 -10.83 44.48 43.49
N GLN A 32 -11.07 44.76 44.78
CA GLN A 32 -10.94 43.76 45.83
C GLN A 32 -11.96 42.63 45.67
N LEU A 33 -13.22 42.94 45.39
CA LEU A 33 -14.27 41.96 45.12
C LEU A 33 -13.96 41.10 43.89
N GLU A 34 -13.37 41.69 42.85
CA GLU A 34 -12.94 40.98 41.65
C GLU A 34 -11.81 39.97 41.96
N LEU A 35 -10.85 40.35 42.82
CA LEU A 35 -9.79 39.45 43.30
C LEU A 35 -10.33 38.31 44.16
N GLU A 36 -11.40 38.55 44.91
CA GLU A 36 -12.14 37.54 45.68
C GLU A 36 -13.03 36.64 44.82
N GLY A 37 -13.09 36.87 43.50
CA GLY A 37 -13.93 36.11 42.56
C GLY A 37 -15.41 36.49 42.58
N LYS A 38 -15.81 37.52 43.32
CA LYS A 38 -17.20 38.02 43.39
C LYS A 38 -17.50 38.98 42.25
N ILE A 39 -17.46 38.48 41.02
CA ILE A 39 -17.45 39.30 39.80
C ILE A 39 -18.72 40.15 39.64
N TYR A 40 -19.90 39.63 39.97
CA TYR A 40 -21.16 40.40 39.86
C TYR A 40 -21.21 41.58 40.84
N GLU A 41 -20.73 41.39 42.07
CA GLU A 41 -20.64 42.45 43.07
C GLU A 41 -19.59 43.49 42.66
N ALA A 42 -18.44 43.04 42.15
CA ALA A 42 -17.41 43.92 41.60
C ALA A 42 -17.98 44.82 40.48
N ILE A 43 -18.75 44.26 39.54
CA ILE A 43 -19.41 45.03 38.47
C ILE A 43 -20.34 46.11 39.05
N ASP A 44 -21.14 45.80 40.06
CA ASP A 44 -22.03 46.80 40.70
C ASP A 44 -21.23 47.96 41.31
N TYR A 45 -20.15 47.66 42.02
CA TYR A 45 -19.26 48.68 42.59
C TYR A 45 -18.54 49.51 41.53
N TYR A 46 -18.08 48.88 40.43
CA TYR A 46 -17.53 49.62 39.31
C TYR A 46 -18.55 50.54 38.63
N LEU A 47 -19.80 50.09 38.45
CA LEU A 47 -20.87 50.91 37.88
C LEU A 47 -21.25 52.08 38.81
N LYS A 48 -21.22 51.88 40.14
CA LYS A 48 -21.39 52.96 41.12
C LYS A 48 -20.25 53.98 41.04
N ALA A 49 -19.01 53.52 40.92
CA ALA A 49 -17.84 54.39 40.73
C ALA A 49 -17.96 55.20 39.42
N LEU A 50 -18.38 54.56 38.33
CA LEU A 50 -18.54 55.20 37.02
C LEU A 50 -19.61 56.30 37.00
N LYS A 51 -20.68 56.15 37.80
CA LYS A 51 -21.70 57.21 37.96
C LYS A 51 -21.14 58.47 38.63
N LYS A 52 -20.05 58.35 39.40
CA LYS A 52 -19.41 59.45 40.11
C LYS A 52 -18.28 60.09 39.30
N ASP A 53 -17.56 59.30 38.51
CA ASP A 53 -16.59 59.78 37.53
C ASP A 53 -16.81 59.07 36.19
N THR A 54 -17.44 59.79 35.25
CA THR A 54 -17.75 59.26 33.92
C THR A 54 -16.56 59.30 32.96
N THR A 55 -15.42 59.85 33.39
CA THR A 55 -14.23 60.10 32.56
C THR A 55 -13.06 59.18 32.90
N ALA A 56 -13.10 58.49 34.04
CA ALA A 56 -12.08 57.54 34.46
C ALA A 56 -12.03 56.30 33.54
N LYS A 57 -11.02 56.23 32.67
CA LYS A 57 -10.82 55.12 31.73
C LYS A 57 -10.67 53.78 32.44
N GLU A 58 -9.98 53.74 33.58
CA GLU A 58 -9.66 52.53 34.34
C GLU A 58 -10.94 51.80 34.77
N ILE A 59 -11.99 52.56 35.10
CA ILE A 59 -13.29 52.03 35.48
C ILE A 59 -13.96 51.33 34.28
N TYR A 60 -13.93 51.93 33.08
CA TYR A 60 -14.46 51.30 31.87
C TYR A 60 -13.74 50.00 31.52
N LEU A 61 -12.41 49.95 31.67
CA LEU A 61 -11.61 48.75 31.37
C LEU A 61 -11.87 47.64 32.40
N SER A 62 -11.96 47.97 33.69
CA SER A 62 -12.32 46.99 34.72
C SER A 62 -13.74 46.44 34.53
N ILE A 63 -14.72 47.27 34.18
CA ILE A 63 -16.08 46.82 33.84
C ILE A 63 -16.06 45.87 32.64
N THR A 64 -15.30 46.22 31.59
CA THR A 64 -15.14 45.40 30.39
C THR A 64 -14.62 44.00 30.74
N ASN A 65 -13.52 43.94 31.49
CA ASN A 65 -12.90 42.68 31.90
C ASN A 65 -13.82 41.85 32.80
N ALA A 66 -14.51 42.48 33.74
CA ALA A 66 -15.46 41.81 34.61
C ALA A 66 -16.63 41.20 33.81
N TYR A 67 -17.16 41.90 32.80
CA TYR A 67 -18.18 41.33 31.90
C TYR A 67 -17.64 40.17 31.06
N TYR A 68 -16.40 40.22 30.58
CA TYR A 68 -15.78 39.11 29.85
C TYR A 68 -15.60 37.87 30.74
N LYS A 69 -15.25 38.04 32.03
CA LYS A 69 -15.15 36.94 32.99
C LYS A 69 -16.46 36.18 33.17
N ILE A 70 -17.60 36.87 33.07
CA ILE A 70 -18.94 36.25 33.13
C ILE A 70 -19.54 35.94 31.74
N ARG A 71 -18.73 35.98 30.66
CA ARG A 71 -19.11 35.70 29.27
C ARG A 71 -20.20 36.61 28.69
N GLU A 72 -20.39 37.79 29.26
CA GLU A 72 -21.31 38.83 28.78
C GLU A 72 -20.59 39.74 27.77
N PHE A 73 -20.14 39.16 26.66
CA PHE A 73 -19.23 39.82 25.71
C PHE A 73 -19.80 41.09 25.08
N ASP A 74 -21.09 41.11 24.72
CA ASP A 74 -21.72 42.29 24.12
C ASP A 74 -21.74 43.49 25.08
N LYS A 75 -21.99 43.25 26.38
CA LYS A 75 -21.90 44.29 27.42
C LYS A 75 -20.46 44.76 27.58
N GLY A 76 -19.50 43.83 27.69
CA GLY A 76 -18.08 44.16 27.79
C GLY A 76 -17.60 45.02 26.63
N ILE A 77 -17.90 44.63 25.39
CA ILE A 77 -17.57 45.38 24.16
C ILE A 77 -18.17 46.79 24.20
N ALA A 78 -19.43 46.93 24.62
CA ALA A 78 -20.08 48.24 24.72
C ALA A 78 -19.39 49.17 25.72
N TYR A 79 -18.96 48.65 26.87
CA TYR A 79 -18.19 49.42 27.85
C TYR A 79 -16.77 49.74 27.37
N ALA A 80 -16.12 48.85 26.62
CA ALA A 80 -14.82 49.10 26.02
C ALA A 80 -14.87 50.23 24.98
N PHE A 81 -15.89 50.27 24.12
CA PHE A 81 -16.10 51.38 23.17
C PHE A 81 -16.36 52.71 23.88
N LYS A 82 -17.07 52.70 25.02
CA LYS A 82 -17.25 53.92 25.84
C LYS A 82 -15.94 54.37 26.48
N GLY A 83 -15.09 53.44 26.93
CA GLY A 83 -13.77 53.74 27.46
C GLY A 83 -12.85 54.40 26.43
N LEU A 84 -13.02 54.06 25.14
CA LEU A 84 -12.18 54.54 24.04
C LEU A 84 -12.13 56.08 23.94
N SER A 85 -13.21 56.79 24.27
CA SER A 85 -13.25 58.27 24.20
C SER A 85 -12.38 58.96 25.24
N PHE A 86 -11.86 58.21 26.23
CA PHE A 86 -11.10 58.75 27.36
C PHE A 86 -9.63 58.29 27.37
N VAL A 87 -9.14 57.63 26.30
CA VAL A 87 -7.75 57.14 26.23
C VAL A 87 -7.00 57.78 25.07
N LYS A 88 -5.78 58.24 25.35
CA LYS A 88 -4.87 58.82 24.35
C LYS A 88 -4.21 57.75 23.46
N ASP A 89 -3.83 56.60 24.02
CA ASP A 89 -3.41 55.42 23.26
C ASP A 89 -4.56 54.41 23.23
N SER A 90 -5.20 54.29 22.07
CA SER A 90 -6.37 53.42 21.88
C SER A 90 -6.02 51.95 21.66
N SER A 91 -4.73 51.59 21.53
CA SER A 91 -4.33 50.22 21.17
C SER A 91 -4.70 49.17 22.23
N GLU A 92 -4.57 49.50 23.52
CA GLU A 92 -4.99 48.65 24.64
C GLU A 92 -6.50 48.38 24.62
N VAL A 93 -7.29 49.44 24.43
CA VAL A 93 -8.76 49.36 24.40
C VAL A 93 -9.25 48.56 23.19
N TYR A 94 -8.64 48.78 22.02
CA TYR A 94 -8.92 47.96 20.84
C TYR A 94 -8.56 46.49 21.07
N GLY A 95 -7.47 46.18 21.79
CA GLY A 95 -7.13 44.82 22.18
C GLY A 95 -8.25 44.15 22.99
N LEU A 96 -8.82 44.86 23.96
CA LEU A 96 -9.97 44.36 24.72
C LEU A 96 -11.23 44.19 23.85
N ILE A 97 -11.51 45.11 22.94
CA ILE A 97 -12.66 44.99 22.03
C ILE A 97 -12.49 43.75 21.14
N ALA A 98 -11.29 43.55 20.58
CA ALA A 98 -10.98 42.39 19.76
C ALA A 98 -11.12 41.07 20.56
N ALA A 99 -10.65 41.04 21.80
CA ALA A 99 -10.82 39.90 22.70
C ALA A 99 -12.29 39.58 22.96
N GLY A 100 -13.15 40.60 23.10
CA GLY A 100 -14.60 40.41 23.23
C GLY A 100 -15.23 39.75 22.00
N TYR A 101 -14.87 40.21 20.79
CA TYR A 101 -15.34 39.61 19.54
C TYR A 101 -14.81 38.18 19.34
N ILE A 102 -13.56 37.90 19.71
CA ILE A 102 -13.01 36.54 19.73
C ILE A 102 -13.79 35.65 20.69
N GLY A 103 -14.06 36.12 21.92
CA GLY A 103 -14.83 35.37 22.91
C GLY A 103 -16.25 35.02 22.45
N LYS A 104 -16.83 35.86 21.58
CA LYS A 104 -18.11 35.62 20.91
C LYS A 104 -18.02 34.66 19.70
N GLY A 105 -16.81 34.38 19.20
CA GLY A 105 -16.58 33.66 17.94
C GLY A 105 -16.75 34.51 16.68
N ASP A 106 -16.89 35.83 16.80
CA ASP A 106 -17.00 36.76 15.67
C ASP A 106 -15.60 37.21 15.21
N PHE A 107 -14.89 36.32 14.52
CA PHE A 107 -13.53 36.59 14.05
C PHE A 107 -13.49 37.71 12.99
N GLY A 108 -14.55 37.90 12.22
CA GLY A 108 -14.64 38.97 11.22
C GLY A 108 -14.64 40.36 11.87
N ALA A 109 -15.43 40.54 12.94
CA ALA A 109 -15.40 41.77 13.71
C ALA A 109 -14.08 41.96 14.47
N ALA A 110 -13.51 40.88 15.03
CA ALA A 110 -12.20 40.94 15.68
C ALA A 110 -11.09 41.40 14.73
N ILE A 111 -11.06 40.90 13.48
CA ILE A 111 -10.10 41.34 12.45
C ILE A 111 -10.24 42.85 12.20
N LYS A 112 -11.46 43.36 12.01
CA LYS A 112 -11.69 44.82 11.81
C LYS A 112 -11.12 45.66 12.94
N ILE A 113 -11.13 45.16 14.17
CA ILE A 113 -10.56 45.86 15.33
C ILE A 113 -9.04 45.75 15.35
N TYR A 114 -8.48 44.56 15.09
CA TYR A 114 -7.03 44.41 14.97
C TYR A 114 -6.43 45.24 13.83
N GLU A 115 -7.16 45.45 12.73
CA GLU A 115 -6.76 46.34 11.65
C GLU A 115 -6.62 47.80 12.11
N LYS A 116 -7.47 48.25 13.05
CA LYS A 116 -7.31 49.56 13.70
C LYS A 116 -6.04 49.62 14.53
N ILE A 117 -5.71 48.54 15.25
CA ILE A 117 -4.46 48.44 16.02
C ILE A 117 -3.25 48.47 15.08
N ARG A 118 -3.32 47.72 13.96
CA ARG A 118 -2.28 47.69 12.94
C ARG A 118 -2.06 49.06 12.31
N ALA A 119 -3.12 49.84 12.06
CA ALA A 119 -2.98 51.21 11.56
C ALA A 119 -2.21 52.14 12.53
N LEU A 120 -2.35 51.92 13.84
CA LEU A 120 -1.61 52.66 14.87
C LEU A 120 -0.18 52.16 15.03
N LYS A 121 0.05 50.85 14.82
CA LYS A 121 1.33 50.15 15.01
C LYS A 121 1.65 49.24 13.80
N PRO A 122 1.96 49.80 12.63
CA PRO A 122 2.04 49.04 11.36
C PRO A 122 3.15 47.99 11.29
N GLY A 123 4.15 48.06 12.17
CA GLY A 123 5.24 47.09 12.25
C GLY A 123 5.12 46.04 13.38
N ASP A 124 4.01 46.03 14.14
CA ASP A 124 3.85 45.10 15.25
C ASP A 124 3.54 43.67 14.74
N ILE A 125 4.56 42.82 14.77
CA ILE A 125 4.49 41.43 14.30
C ILE A 125 3.43 40.63 15.04
N ASN A 126 3.21 40.88 16.34
CA ASN A 126 2.21 40.14 17.11
C ASN A 126 0.79 40.40 16.60
N ILE A 127 0.52 41.65 16.19
CA ILE A 127 -0.77 42.03 15.60
C ILE A 127 -0.96 41.38 14.23
N ILE A 128 0.09 41.37 13.40
CA ILE A 128 0.04 40.70 12.09
C ILE A 128 -0.19 39.19 12.26
N GLN A 129 0.50 38.54 13.21
CA GLN A 129 0.32 37.13 13.52
C GLN A 129 -1.09 36.81 14.06
N ALA A 130 -1.66 37.69 14.89
CA ALA A 130 -3.02 37.57 15.41
C ALA A 130 -4.07 37.69 14.31
N ILE A 131 -3.96 38.68 13.41
CA ILE A 131 -4.86 38.81 12.25
C ILE A 131 -4.77 37.57 11.36
N ALA A 132 -3.56 37.07 11.08
CA ALA A 132 -3.39 35.86 10.28
C ALA A 132 -4.04 34.63 10.93
N LEU A 133 -3.93 34.47 12.26
CA LEU A 133 -4.59 33.39 12.99
C LEU A 133 -6.12 33.48 12.92
N LEU A 134 -6.68 34.69 12.98
CA LEU A 134 -8.13 34.90 12.82
C LEU A 134 -8.61 34.57 11.41
N TYR A 135 -7.86 34.95 10.37
CA TYR A 135 -8.17 34.52 9.00
C TYR A 135 -8.10 33.00 8.82
N GLU A 136 -7.11 32.35 9.45
CA GLU A 136 -6.99 30.90 9.46
C GLU A 136 -8.20 30.24 10.18
N GLY A 137 -8.64 30.79 11.32
CA GLY A 137 -9.84 30.34 12.02
C GLY A 137 -11.14 30.49 11.22
N LEU A 138 -11.18 31.42 10.26
CA LEU A 138 -12.27 31.56 9.29
C LEU A 138 -12.13 30.62 8.07
N GLY A 139 -11.07 29.81 8.00
CA GLY A 139 -10.75 28.98 6.84
C GLY A 139 -10.20 29.76 5.64
N ASN A 140 -9.93 31.06 5.78
CA ASN A 140 -9.40 31.90 4.70
C ASN A 140 -7.86 31.86 4.70
N LEU A 141 -7.32 30.74 4.22
CA LEU A 141 -5.89 30.45 4.25
C LEU A 141 -5.04 31.45 3.44
N ASP A 142 -5.55 31.93 2.30
CA ASP A 142 -4.84 32.90 1.47
C ASP A 142 -4.72 34.26 2.17
N SER A 143 -5.78 34.72 2.84
CA SER A 143 -5.72 35.97 3.61
C SER A 143 -4.81 35.85 4.82
N ALA A 144 -4.80 34.69 5.48
CA ALA A 144 -3.85 34.39 6.56
C ALA A 144 -2.40 34.45 6.06
N LYS A 145 -2.11 33.80 4.93
CA LYS A 145 -0.78 33.77 4.31
C LYS A 145 -0.34 35.16 3.87
N ASN A 146 -1.19 35.87 3.12
CA ASN A 146 -0.89 37.21 2.63
C ASN A 146 -0.67 38.20 3.78
N THR A 147 -1.41 38.06 4.89
CA THR A 147 -1.19 38.85 6.10
C THR A 147 0.22 38.63 6.66
N LEU A 148 0.67 37.38 6.80
CA LEU A 148 2.04 37.08 7.27
C LEU A 148 3.13 37.56 6.30
N LEU A 149 2.86 37.54 4.99
CA LEU A 149 3.82 38.02 3.98
C LEU A 149 4.05 39.54 4.04
N THR A 150 3.17 40.31 4.71
CA THR A 150 3.40 41.75 4.96
C THR A 150 4.60 41.99 5.90
N ILE A 151 5.01 41.00 6.69
CA ILE A 151 6.21 41.08 7.51
C ILE A 151 7.43 41.07 6.58
N PRO A 152 8.32 42.08 6.64
CA PRO A 152 9.54 42.13 5.83
C PRO A 152 10.40 40.88 6.01
N GLU A 153 11.04 40.40 4.94
CA GLU A 153 11.80 39.14 4.98
C GLU A 153 12.92 39.14 6.04
N SER A 154 13.55 40.30 6.28
CA SER A 154 14.57 40.49 7.31
C SER A 154 14.08 40.33 8.76
N LEU A 155 12.76 40.40 8.97
CA LEU A 155 12.12 40.27 10.29
C LEU A 155 11.41 38.93 10.48
N ARG A 156 11.38 38.06 9.46
CA ARG A 156 10.73 36.75 9.55
C ARG A 156 11.60 35.77 10.32
N THR A 157 11.04 35.20 11.38
CA THR A 157 11.65 34.17 12.22
C THR A 157 11.28 32.77 11.73
N ALA A 158 11.91 31.74 12.31
CA ALA A 158 11.57 30.34 12.07
C ALA A 158 10.07 30.07 12.29
N ASP A 159 9.47 30.65 13.33
CA ASP A 159 8.04 30.50 13.64
C ASP A 159 7.15 31.04 12.51
N ILE A 160 7.47 32.22 11.98
CA ILE A 160 6.71 32.80 10.85
C ILE A 160 6.81 31.93 9.61
N TYR A 161 8.01 31.42 9.30
CA TYR A 161 8.20 30.50 8.19
C TYR A 161 7.47 29.16 8.39
N ASN A 162 7.46 28.62 9.61
CA ASN A 162 6.66 27.43 9.94
C ASN A 162 5.17 27.66 9.72
N ARG A 163 4.65 28.81 10.14
CA ARG A 163 3.23 29.16 9.90
C ARG A 163 2.92 29.32 8.42
N LEU A 164 3.79 30.00 7.66
CA LEU A 164 3.64 30.11 6.20
C LEU A 164 3.66 28.74 5.53
N GLY A 165 4.56 27.85 5.93
CA GLY A 165 4.62 26.47 5.45
C GLY A 165 3.36 25.68 5.79
N THR A 166 2.84 25.83 7.01
CA THR A 166 1.60 25.17 7.46
C THR A 166 0.40 25.63 6.64
N LEU A 167 0.25 26.94 6.43
CA LEU A 167 -0.83 27.52 5.63
C LEU A 167 -0.75 27.06 4.16
N ALA A 168 0.44 27.09 3.55
CA ALA A 168 0.64 26.61 2.18
C ALA A 168 0.31 25.11 2.05
N GLY A 169 0.70 24.30 3.05
CA GLY A 169 0.37 22.87 3.10
C GLY A 169 -1.14 22.62 3.22
N LYS A 170 -1.84 23.38 4.07
CA LYS A 170 -3.32 23.32 4.19
C LYS A 170 -4.01 23.72 2.88
N SER A 171 -3.43 24.66 2.13
CA SER A 171 -3.88 25.03 0.77
C SER A 171 -3.47 24.01 -0.32
N ARG A 172 -2.95 22.83 0.04
CA ARG A 172 -2.44 21.78 -0.86
C ARG A 172 -1.29 22.21 -1.78
N ASN A 173 -0.60 23.31 -1.45
CA ASN A 173 0.59 23.74 -2.16
C ASN A 173 1.85 23.21 -1.46
N HIS A 174 2.11 21.91 -1.60
CA HIS A 174 3.15 21.20 -0.84
C HIS A 174 4.58 21.63 -1.20
N THR A 175 4.81 22.06 -2.44
CA THR A 175 6.13 22.57 -2.87
C THR A 175 6.46 23.90 -2.19
N GLU A 176 5.51 24.85 -2.20
CA GLU A 176 5.65 26.12 -1.48
C GLU A 176 5.80 25.89 0.03
N ALA A 177 5.04 24.94 0.59
CA ALA A 177 5.16 24.58 2.01
C ALA A 177 6.57 24.12 2.38
N ILE A 178 7.14 23.20 1.59
CA ILE A 178 8.51 22.69 1.77
C ILE A 178 9.53 23.84 1.72
N ASP A 179 9.37 24.78 0.80
CA ASP A 179 10.29 25.92 0.67
C ASP A 179 10.26 26.83 1.92
N TYR A 180 9.07 27.11 2.46
CA TYR A 180 8.96 27.86 3.71
C TYR A 180 9.56 27.09 4.90
N TYR A 181 9.31 25.80 5.04
CA TYR A 181 9.93 25.00 6.10
C TYR A 181 11.45 24.93 5.97
N LYS A 182 11.99 24.83 4.74
CA LYS A 182 13.45 24.93 4.52
C LYS A 182 14.00 26.29 4.93
N LYS A 183 13.25 27.38 4.72
CA LYS A 183 13.64 28.70 5.25
C LYS A 183 13.65 28.70 6.78
N ALA A 184 12.68 28.05 7.44
CA ALA A 184 12.69 27.90 8.90
C ALA A 184 13.92 27.13 9.40
N LEU A 185 14.30 26.04 8.71
CA LEU A 185 15.48 25.22 9.05
C LEU A 185 16.82 25.95 8.95
N LYS A 186 16.90 27.08 8.23
CA LYS A 186 18.11 27.92 8.21
C LYS A 186 18.37 28.63 9.53
N PHE A 187 17.33 28.87 10.33
CA PHE A 187 17.45 29.49 11.65
C PHE A 187 17.64 28.43 12.75
N ASP A 188 16.94 27.32 12.61
CA ASP A 188 16.94 26.21 13.56
C ASP A 188 16.91 24.89 12.80
N THR A 189 18.08 24.27 12.66
CA THR A 189 18.25 23.04 11.90
C THR A 189 17.54 21.84 12.53
N LEU A 190 17.14 21.93 13.79
CA LEU A 190 16.46 20.88 14.55
C LEU A 190 14.98 21.18 14.76
N ASN A 191 14.42 22.15 14.01
CA ASN A 191 13.03 22.52 14.13
C ASN A 191 12.10 21.36 13.73
N VAL A 192 11.54 20.65 14.72
CA VAL A 192 10.73 19.45 14.51
C VAL A 192 9.51 19.76 13.63
N THR A 193 8.84 20.90 13.83
CA THR A 193 7.69 21.31 13.01
C THR A 193 8.05 21.44 11.53
N ALA A 194 9.19 22.07 11.23
CA ALA A 194 9.68 22.21 9.87
C ALA A 194 10.08 20.86 9.25
N LEU A 195 10.81 20.02 10.00
CA LEU A 195 11.21 18.68 9.55
C LEU A 195 9.98 17.81 9.23
N LEU A 196 9.00 17.77 10.15
CA LEU A 196 7.73 17.08 9.95
C LEU A 196 6.99 17.62 8.73
N GLY A 197 6.85 18.95 8.62
CA GLY A 197 6.16 19.59 7.50
C GLY A 197 6.79 19.29 6.15
N ILE A 198 8.13 19.23 6.07
CA ILE A 198 8.85 18.82 4.85
C ILE A 198 8.63 17.33 4.57
N GLY A 199 8.76 16.49 5.59
CA GLY A 199 8.50 15.05 5.50
C GLY A 199 7.10 14.77 4.95
N THR A 200 6.06 15.37 5.55
CA THR A 200 4.66 15.27 5.09
C THR A 200 4.49 15.77 3.66
N GLY A 201 5.15 16.88 3.29
CA GLY A 201 5.10 17.38 1.93
C GLY A 201 5.63 16.38 0.90
N PHE A 202 6.79 15.76 1.17
CA PHE A 202 7.35 14.73 0.30
C PHE A 202 6.54 13.44 0.29
N ASP A 203 5.99 13.07 1.43
CA ASP A 203 5.16 11.89 1.62
C ASP A 203 3.90 11.94 0.75
N ILE A 204 3.17 13.07 0.79
CA ILE A 204 2.00 13.33 -0.07
C ILE A 204 2.37 13.34 -1.56
N MET A 205 3.59 13.77 -1.90
CA MET A 205 4.11 13.76 -3.27
C MET A 205 4.67 12.39 -3.70
N GLU A 206 4.48 11.34 -2.89
CA GLU A 206 4.98 9.97 -3.10
C GLU A 206 6.51 9.88 -3.24
N LYS A 207 7.24 10.88 -2.75
CA LYS A 207 8.71 10.92 -2.72
C LYS A 207 9.24 10.25 -1.45
N LYS A 208 9.05 8.93 -1.35
CA LYS A 208 9.27 8.13 -0.13
C LYS A 208 10.65 8.33 0.50
N ASP A 209 11.74 8.26 -0.28
CA ASP A 209 13.10 8.42 0.27
C ASP A 209 13.33 9.80 0.89
N SER A 210 12.80 10.85 0.27
CA SER A 210 12.88 12.20 0.82
C SER A 210 12.04 12.33 2.09
N ALA A 211 10.83 11.79 2.10
CA ALA A 211 9.99 11.78 3.30
C ALA A 211 10.67 11.08 4.47
N ILE A 212 11.21 9.88 4.23
CA ILE A 212 11.96 9.08 5.22
C ILE A 212 13.12 9.88 5.81
N TYR A 213 13.94 10.54 4.97
CA TYR A 213 15.07 11.33 5.45
C TYR A 213 14.66 12.39 6.49
N TYR A 214 13.61 13.18 6.21
CA TYR A 214 13.17 14.22 7.13
C TYR A 214 12.46 13.67 8.36
N TYR A 215 11.66 12.61 8.20
CA TYR A 215 10.99 11.94 9.32
C TYR A 215 11.98 11.24 10.27
N GLU A 216 13.05 10.63 9.76
CA GLU A 216 14.11 10.04 10.59
C GLU A 216 14.76 11.11 11.47
N ILE A 217 15.10 12.28 10.90
CA ILE A 217 15.67 13.38 11.68
C ILE A 217 14.65 13.87 12.71
N ALA A 218 13.40 14.10 12.31
CA ALA A 218 12.35 14.55 13.22
C ALA A 218 12.13 13.56 14.39
N SER A 219 12.17 12.26 14.12
CA SER A 219 11.92 11.21 15.12
C SER A 219 12.97 11.14 16.23
N ARG A 220 14.19 11.61 15.97
CA ARG A 220 15.25 11.68 17.00
C ARG A 220 14.99 12.75 18.06
N TYR A 221 14.17 13.75 17.72
CA TYR A 221 13.87 14.90 18.57
C TYR A 221 12.37 14.97 18.93
N SER A 222 11.60 13.96 18.54
CA SER A 222 10.17 13.85 18.77
C SER A 222 9.82 12.45 19.25
N ASN A 223 9.13 12.37 20.39
CA ASN A 223 8.57 11.11 20.89
C ASN A 223 7.20 10.78 20.26
N SER A 224 6.90 11.33 19.08
CA SER A 224 5.62 11.09 18.40
C SER A 224 5.55 9.65 17.89
N ILE A 225 4.65 8.87 18.48
CA ILE A 225 4.38 7.49 18.05
C ILE A 225 3.75 7.47 16.66
N ASP A 226 2.89 8.44 16.33
CA ASP A 226 2.29 8.55 14.99
C ASP A 226 3.35 8.74 13.89
N LEU A 227 4.38 9.55 14.15
CA LEU A 227 5.52 9.70 13.24
C LEU A 227 6.26 8.36 13.05
N LYS A 228 6.53 7.64 14.15
CA LYS A 228 7.22 6.35 14.09
C LYS A 228 6.38 5.28 13.38
N ARG A 229 5.06 5.26 13.57
CA ARG A 229 4.13 4.41 12.81
C ARG A 229 4.17 4.76 11.31
N ARG A 230 4.23 6.05 10.96
CA ARG A 230 4.39 6.45 9.56
C ARG A 230 5.72 6.00 8.95
N LEU A 231 6.80 6.03 9.73
CA LEU A 231 8.10 5.47 9.31
C LEU A 231 8.03 3.95 9.11
N ILE A 232 7.28 3.21 9.95
CA ILE A 232 7.04 1.77 9.76
C ILE A 232 6.41 1.49 8.39
N ASP A 233 5.35 2.23 8.02
CA ASP A 233 4.73 2.08 6.70
C ASP A 233 5.73 2.35 5.56
N LEU A 234 6.44 3.48 5.64
CA LEU A 234 7.40 3.88 4.60
C LEU A 234 8.58 2.91 4.48
N TYR A 235 9.06 2.35 5.58
CA TYR A 235 10.09 1.32 5.55
C TYR A 235 9.59 0.00 4.98
N GLY A 236 8.33 -0.38 5.25
CA GLY A 236 7.72 -1.56 4.64
C GLY A 236 7.60 -1.41 3.12
N ASP A 237 7.15 -0.24 2.69
CA ASP A 237 6.99 0.13 1.27
C ASP A 237 8.31 0.23 0.49
N THR A 238 9.40 0.57 1.17
CA THR A 238 10.75 0.70 0.58
C THR A 238 11.64 -0.50 0.90
N GLU A 239 11.06 -1.56 1.46
CA GLU A 239 11.73 -2.82 1.83
C GLU A 239 12.91 -2.64 2.81
N GLN A 240 12.91 -1.56 3.60
CA GLN A 240 13.89 -1.29 4.66
C GLN A 240 13.53 -2.03 5.96
N TYR A 241 13.39 -3.35 5.88
CA TYR A 241 12.86 -4.19 6.97
C TYR A 241 13.65 -4.11 8.27
N GLU A 242 14.98 -3.97 8.22
CA GLU A 242 15.82 -3.83 9.42
C GLU A 242 15.49 -2.56 10.22
N LYS A 243 15.26 -1.44 9.52
CA LYS A 243 14.86 -0.19 10.17
C LYS A 243 13.43 -0.28 10.71
N LEU A 244 12.53 -0.94 9.98
CA LEU A 244 11.17 -1.22 10.44
C LEU A 244 11.19 -2.02 11.75
N ILE A 245 11.94 -3.12 11.80
CA ILE A 245 12.07 -3.98 12.99
C ILE A 245 12.57 -3.16 14.19
N THR A 246 13.59 -2.32 13.98
CA THR A 246 14.17 -1.49 15.03
C THR A 246 13.15 -0.51 15.62
N ILE A 247 12.46 0.26 14.77
CA ILE A 247 11.45 1.23 15.25
C ILE A 247 10.24 0.50 15.86
N ALA A 248 9.79 -0.61 15.28
CA ALA A 248 8.67 -1.37 15.80
C ALA A 248 8.94 -1.89 17.21
N ARG A 249 10.14 -2.44 17.46
CA ARG A 249 10.56 -2.87 18.80
C ARG A 249 10.60 -1.71 19.79
N GLU A 250 11.13 -0.55 19.38
CA GLU A 250 11.16 0.65 20.21
C GLU A 250 9.74 1.12 20.63
N ILE A 251 8.76 1.09 19.72
CA ILE A 251 7.36 1.40 20.06
C ILE A 251 6.84 0.36 21.05
N LEU A 252 7.03 -0.94 20.78
CA LEU A 252 6.47 -2.03 21.59
C LEU A 252 7.10 -2.16 22.99
N ASP A 253 8.28 -1.58 23.24
CA ASP A 253 8.84 -1.43 24.59
C ASP A 253 7.97 -0.52 25.48
N THR A 254 7.18 0.38 24.87
CA THR A 254 6.29 1.30 25.59
C THR A 254 4.80 1.01 25.39
N GLU A 255 4.41 0.60 24.17
CA GLU A 255 3.04 0.26 23.79
C GLU A 255 2.96 -1.21 23.40
N TYR A 256 3.14 -2.10 24.38
CA TYR A 256 3.25 -3.55 24.16
C TYR A 256 2.09 -4.17 23.36
N TYR A 257 0.88 -3.58 23.46
CA TYR A 257 -0.37 -4.09 22.88
C TYR A 257 -0.79 -3.37 21.57
N ASP A 258 0.13 -2.73 20.86
CA ASP A 258 -0.15 -2.13 19.55
C ASP A 258 -0.25 -3.20 18.45
N ALA A 259 -1.48 -3.61 18.10
CA ALA A 259 -1.73 -4.62 17.07
C ALA A 259 -1.18 -4.23 15.68
N PHE A 260 -1.24 -2.95 15.31
CA PHE A 260 -0.73 -2.50 14.02
C PHE A 260 0.79 -2.68 13.93
N VAL A 261 1.51 -2.26 14.98
CA VAL A 261 2.98 -2.41 15.02
C VAL A 261 3.40 -3.87 15.10
N ARG A 262 2.69 -4.70 15.87
CA ARG A 262 2.89 -6.16 15.93
C ARG A 262 2.77 -6.79 14.54
N ARG A 263 1.70 -6.46 13.81
CA ARG A 263 1.49 -6.94 12.44
C ARG A 263 2.61 -6.52 11.49
N SER A 264 3.03 -5.26 11.54
CA SER A 264 4.10 -4.74 10.68
C SER A 264 5.45 -5.37 11.00
N LEU A 265 5.75 -5.57 12.29
CA LEU A 265 6.96 -6.29 12.74
C LEU A 265 6.93 -7.74 12.26
N GLY A 266 5.80 -8.44 12.43
CA GLY A 266 5.60 -9.80 11.96
C GLY A 266 5.84 -9.92 10.44
N PHE A 267 5.35 -8.96 9.66
CA PHE A 267 5.56 -8.90 8.22
C PHE A 267 7.04 -8.69 7.84
N ALA A 268 7.74 -7.76 8.49
CA ALA A 268 9.17 -7.54 8.24
C ALA A 268 10.00 -8.77 8.58
N LEU A 269 9.74 -9.42 9.72
CA LEU A 269 10.39 -10.67 10.11
C LEU A 269 10.12 -11.81 9.12
N TYR A 270 8.89 -11.91 8.60
CA TYR A 270 8.54 -12.87 7.56
C TYR A 270 9.39 -12.67 6.29
N LYS A 271 9.50 -11.41 5.83
CA LYS A 271 10.28 -11.04 4.65
C LYS A 271 11.76 -11.34 4.80
N MET A 272 12.27 -11.27 6.03
CA MET A 272 13.66 -11.62 6.37
C MET A 272 13.88 -13.10 6.67
N GLY A 273 12.83 -13.94 6.61
CA GLY A 273 12.93 -15.38 6.86
C GLY A 273 12.96 -15.78 8.35
N HIS A 274 12.76 -14.83 9.27
CA HIS A 274 12.67 -15.06 10.71
C HIS A 274 11.29 -15.60 11.09
N PHE A 275 10.96 -16.80 10.62
CA PHE A 275 9.59 -17.35 10.70
C PHE A 275 9.07 -17.59 12.12
N ASP A 276 9.92 -17.91 13.11
CA ASP A 276 9.46 -18.15 14.49
C ASP A 276 9.03 -16.85 15.17
N GLU A 277 9.88 -15.83 15.11
CA GLU A 277 9.56 -14.50 15.64
C GLU A 277 8.36 -13.91 14.89
N SER A 278 8.34 -14.03 13.56
CA SER A 278 7.22 -13.58 12.73
C SER A 278 5.90 -14.22 13.14
N LEU A 279 5.87 -15.55 13.32
CA LEU A 279 4.69 -16.27 13.76
C LEU A 279 4.20 -15.80 15.13
N SER A 280 5.12 -15.58 16.08
CA SER A 280 4.79 -15.04 17.40
C SER A 280 4.10 -13.68 17.30
N GLU A 281 4.67 -12.76 16.52
CA GLU A 281 4.11 -11.41 16.35
C GLU A 281 2.74 -11.41 15.68
N PHE A 282 2.54 -12.26 14.66
CA PHE A 282 1.22 -12.39 14.03
C PHE A 282 0.18 -13.04 14.95
N LEU A 283 0.57 -14.02 15.78
CA LEU A 283 -0.33 -14.61 16.78
C LEU A 283 -0.77 -13.56 17.83
N ILE A 284 0.17 -12.74 18.30
CA ILE A 284 -0.13 -11.64 19.23
C ILE A 284 -1.07 -10.63 18.54
N SER A 285 -0.76 -10.20 17.32
CA SER A 285 -1.60 -9.27 16.55
C SER A 285 -3.02 -9.81 16.35
N ALA A 286 -3.17 -11.06 15.92
CA ALA A 286 -4.46 -11.69 15.69
C ALA A 286 -5.28 -11.90 16.98
N GLY A 287 -4.60 -12.01 18.14
CA GLY A 287 -5.23 -12.04 19.47
C GLY A 287 -5.71 -10.66 19.93
N LEU A 288 -4.94 -9.61 19.65
CA LEU A 288 -5.31 -8.22 19.94
C LEU A 288 -6.42 -7.70 19.02
N ASN A 289 -6.41 -8.13 17.75
CA ASN A 289 -7.42 -7.81 16.77
C ASN A 289 -8.01 -9.09 16.15
N PRO A 290 -9.14 -9.59 16.68
CA PRO A 290 -9.81 -10.77 16.16
C PRO A 290 -10.32 -10.66 14.71
N ARG A 291 -10.37 -9.46 14.14
CA ARG A 291 -10.76 -9.21 12.74
C ARG A 291 -9.58 -8.96 11.80
N ASP A 292 -8.35 -9.18 12.26
CA ASP A 292 -7.15 -9.11 11.42
C ASP A 292 -7.00 -10.38 10.58
N ASP A 293 -7.57 -10.36 9.38
CA ASP A 293 -7.45 -11.40 8.36
C ASP A 293 -6.02 -11.48 7.81
N TYR A 294 -5.33 -10.34 7.70
CA TYR A 294 -3.95 -10.27 7.22
C TYR A 294 -2.97 -11.03 8.14
N SER A 295 -3.04 -10.83 9.45
CA SER A 295 -2.19 -11.60 10.39
C SER A 295 -2.48 -13.11 10.31
N ARG A 296 -3.74 -13.51 10.16
CA ARG A 296 -4.12 -14.93 10.03
C ARG A 296 -3.64 -15.53 8.71
N PHE A 297 -3.69 -14.78 7.62
CA PHE A 297 -3.11 -15.16 6.34
C PHE A 297 -1.61 -15.46 6.48
N TYR A 298 -0.84 -14.61 7.17
CA TYR A 298 0.59 -14.89 7.38
C TYR A 298 0.86 -16.02 8.37
N ILE A 299 0.02 -16.21 9.41
CA ILE A 299 0.08 -17.41 10.25
C ILE A 299 -0.06 -18.66 9.38
N ALA A 300 -1.04 -18.69 8.48
CA ALA A 300 -1.22 -19.81 7.57
C ALA A 300 -0.01 -20.02 6.66
N ARG A 301 0.47 -18.95 6.03
CA ARG A 301 1.61 -18.99 5.12
C ARG A 301 2.89 -19.49 5.79
N ILE A 302 3.18 -19.04 7.01
CA ILE A 302 4.34 -19.51 7.76
C ILE A 302 4.22 -21.00 8.11
N ASN A 303 3.01 -21.46 8.48
CA ASN A 303 2.79 -22.88 8.75
C ASN A 303 2.91 -23.73 7.47
N LEU A 304 2.55 -23.20 6.30
CA LEU A 304 2.77 -23.86 5.00
C LEU A 304 4.25 -24.05 4.68
N GLU A 305 5.06 -23.01 4.83
CA GLU A 305 6.52 -23.11 4.67
C GLU A 305 7.14 -24.17 5.60
N ARG A 306 6.51 -24.39 6.76
CA ARG A 306 6.90 -25.39 7.75
C ARG A 306 6.27 -26.77 7.55
N LYS A 307 5.47 -26.96 6.50
CA LYS A 307 4.70 -28.18 6.22
C LYS A 307 3.75 -28.59 7.36
N ARG A 308 3.28 -27.61 8.15
CA ARG A 308 2.28 -27.76 9.20
C ARG A 308 0.89 -27.50 8.62
N TYR A 309 0.41 -28.46 7.84
CA TYR A 309 -0.79 -28.30 7.02
C TYR A 309 -2.07 -28.11 7.84
N ASP A 310 -2.19 -28.77 8.99
CA ASP A 310 -3.39 -28.68 9.85
C ASP A 310 -3.53 -27.29 10.46
N GLU A 311 -2.43 -26.74 11.01
CA GLU A 311 -2.40 -25.39 11.55
C GLU A 311 -2.60 -24.33 10.46
N ALA A 312 -2.01 -24.54 9.28
CA ALA A 312 -2.23 -23.67 8.13
C ALA A 312 -3.69 -23.65 7.70
N LYS A 313 -4.32 -24.82 7.55
CA LYS A 313 -5.72 -24.96 7.18
C LYS A 313 -6.63 -24.27 8.19
N LYS A 314 -6.42 -24.48 9.49
CA LYS A 314 -7.18 -23.82 10.55
C LYS A 314 -7.09 -22.29 10.46
N ALA A 315 -5.88 -21.75 10.29
CA ALA A 315 -5.67 -20.31 10.17
C ALA A 315 -6.35 -19.73 8.92
N ILE A 316 -6.33 -20.46 7.79
CA ILE A 316 -7.05 -20.06 6.56
C ILE A 316 -8.56 -20.06 6.79
N GLU A 317 -9.12 -21.10 7.38
CA GLU A 317 -10.56 -21.19 7.65
C GLU A 317 -11.05 -20.07 8.56
N GLU A 318 -10.25 -19.70 9.57
CA GLU A 318 -10.53 -18.54 10.42
C GLU A 318 -10.46 -17.21 9.64
N ALA A 319 -9.44 -17.04 8.81
CA ALA A 319 -9.29 -15.84 7.98
C ALA A 319 -10.43 -15.69 6.96
N ILE A 320 -10.85 -16.79 6.31
CA ILE A 320 -11.97 -16.82 5.36
C ILE A 320 -13.29 -16.40 6.03
N LYS A 321 -13.52 -16.81 7.28
CA LYS A 321 -14.72 -16.39 8.04
C LYS A 321 -14.74 -14.89 8.32
N ILE A 322 -13.57 -14.26 8.43
CA ILE A 322 -13.43 -12.82 8.69
C ILE A 322 -13.55 -12.02 7.41
N ASN A 323 -12.79 -12.41 6.39
CA ASN A 323 -12.75 -11.77 5.09
C ASN A 323 -12.87 -12.83 3.98
N PRO A 324 -14.11 -13.20 3.60
CA PRO A 324 -14.31 -14.18 2.54
C PRO A 324 -13.81 -13.66 1.19
N ASP A 325 -13.71 -12.36 0.96
CA ASP A 325 -13.31 -11.79 -0.33
C ASP A 325 -11.79 -11.81 -0.58
N PHE A 326 -10.99 -12.22 0.42
CA PHE A 326 -9.55 -12.35 0.28
C PHE A 326 -9.19 -13.63 -0.51
N ILE A 327 -9.05 -13.47 -1.84
CA ILE A 327 -8.89 -14.56 -2.82
C ILE A 327 -7.72 -15.49 -2.49
N GLU A 328 -6.59 -14.94 -2.04
CA GLU A 328 -5.38 -15.69 -1.75
C GLU A 328 -5.63 -16.80 -0.72
N LEU A 329 -6.51 -16.58 0.27
CA LEU A 329 -6.85 -17.60 1.26
C LEU A 329 -7.46 -18.86 0.61
N TRP A 330 -8.37 -18.68 -0.34
CA TRP A 330 -8.98 -19.77 -1.10
C TRP A 330 -7.96 -20.48 -1.97
N VAL A 331 -7.06 -19.74 -2.62
CA VAL A 331 -5.99 -20.31 -3.43
C VAL A 331 -5.05 -21.17 -2.58
N TYR A 332 -4.63 -20.70 -1.40
CA TYR A 332 -3.78 -21.49 -0.50
C TYR A 332 -4.51 -22.71 0.07
N ALA A 333 -5.81 -22.59 0.40
CA ALA A 333 -6.60 -23.76 0.80
C ALA A 333 -6.65 -24.82 -0.31
N GLY A 334 -6.82 -24.38 -1.57
CA GLY A 334 -6.79 -25.25 -2.74
C GLY A 334 -5.43 -25.93 -2.93
N PHE A 335 -4.31 -25.21 -2.73
CA PHE A 335 -2.98 -25.79 -2.78
C PHE A 335 -2.74 -26.86 -1.69
N ILE A 336 -3.19 -26.61 -0.46
CA ILE A 336 -3.11 -27.60 0.63
C ILE A 336 -3.87 -28.86 0.24
N ALA A 337 -5.10 -28.70 -0.26
CA ALA A 337 -5.92 -29.83 -0.68
C ALA A 337 -5.29 -30.61 -1.84
N LEU A 338 -4.70 -29.93 -2.83
CA LEU A 338 -3.95 -30.55 -3.93
C LEU A 338 -2.75 -31.37 -3.44
N ASP A 339 -1.96 -30.84 -2.51
CA ASP A 339 -0.80 -31.54 -1.94
C ASP A 339 -1.22 -32.81 -1.19
N GLN A 340 -2.38 -32.75 -0.53
CA GLN A 340 -3.03 -33.88 0.14
C GLN A 340 -3.73 -34.85 -0.84
N LYS A 341 -3.74 -34.55 -2.14
CA LYS A 341 -4.48 -35.27 -3.19
C LYS A 341 -6.00 -35.31 -2.96
N ASP A 342 -6.51 -34.37 -2.17
CA ASP A 342 -7.94 -34.14 -1.97
C ASP A 342 -8.48 -33.26 -3.09
N TYR A 343 -8.68 -33.88 -4.25
CA TYR A 343 -9.11 -33.17 -5.47
C TYR A 343 -10.51 -32.57 -5.31
N GLU A 344 -11.37 -33.12 -4.46
CA GLU A 344 -12.71 -32.58 -4.21
C GLU A 344 -12.65 -31.22 -3.51
N ASN A 345 -11.93 -31.13 -2.39
CA ASN A 345 -11.77 -29.87 -1.68
C ASN A 345 -10.92 -28.87 -2.48
N ALA A 346 -9.91 -29.33 -3.23
CA ALA A 346 -9.14 -28.45 -4.10
C ALA A 346 -10.02 -27.76 -5.14
N ARG A 347 -10.92 -28.50 -5.80
CA ARG A 347 -11.91 -27.91 -6.72
C ARG A 347 -12.81 -26.91 -6.01
N TYR A 348 -13.37 -27.27 -4.85
CA TYR A 348 -14.22 -26.37 -4.09
C TYR A 348 -13.51 -25.04 -3.81
N TYR A 349 -12.30 -25.07 -3.28
CA TYR A 349 -11.57 -23.86 -2.93
C TYR A 349 -11.18 -23.02 -4.15
N PHE A 350 -10.70 -23.64 -5.25
CA PHE A 350 -10.39 -22.88 -6.46
C PHE A 350 -11.64 -22.35 -7.17
N THR A 351 -12.78 -23.05 -7.12
CA THR A 351 -14.06 -22.54 -7.62
C THR A 351 -14.51 -21.33 -6.80
N GLU A 352 -14.38 -21.38 -5.48
CA GLU A 352 -14.67 -20.24 -4.62
C GLU A 352 -13.73 -19.05 -4.92
N ALA A 353 -12.43 -19.30 -5.16
CA ALA A 353 -11.52 -18.27 -5.61
C ALA A 353 -11.98 -17.64 -6.95
N ALA A 354 -12.44 -18.46 -7.90
CA ALA A 354 -12.94 -18.00 -9.20
C ALA A 354 -14.24 -17.19 -9.08
N HIS A 355 -15.13 -17.52 -8.13
CA HIS A 355 -16.34 -16.74 -7.87
C HIS A 355 -16.04 -15.31 -7.39
N ARG A 356 -14.93 -15.10 -6.69
CA ARG A 356 -14.50 -13.78 -6.18
C ARG A 356 -13.77 -12.96 -7.23
N ASN A 357 -13.02 -13.62 -8.12
CA ASN A 357 -12.40 -12.97 -9.26
C ASN A 357 -12.42 -13.87 -10.50
N ALA A 358 -13.47 -13.70 -11.31
CA ALA A 358 -13.72 -14.50 -12.49
C ALA A 358 -12.75 -14.20 -13.66
N ASP A 359 -11.95 -13.15 -13.57
CA ASP A 359 -11.01 -12.73 -14.62
C ASP A 359 -9.56 -13.16 -14.33
N MET A 360 -9.33 -13.84 -13.20
CA MET A 360 -8.00 -14.32 -12.82
C MET A 360 -7.67 -15.65 -13.53
N ALA A 361 -7.02 -15.55 -14.69
CA ALA A 361 -6.60 -16.70 -15.51
C ALA A 361 -5.91 -17.82 -14.70
N GLN A 362 -5.06 -17.45 -13.73
CA GLN A 362 -4.32 -18.38 -12.89
C GLN A 362 -5.25 -19.35 -12.12
N ILE A 363 -6.44 -18.93 -11.70
CA ILE A 363 -7.37 -19.79 -10.96
C ILE A 363 -7.94 -20.88 -11.87
N TYR A 364 -8.30 -20.53 -13.11
CA TYR A 364 -8.77 -21.53 -14.09
C TYR A 364 -7.65 -22.47 -14.54
N TYR A 365 -6.42 -21.99 -14.60
CA TYR A 365 -5.27 -22.87 -14.78
C TYR A 365 -5.18 -23.91 -13.65
N LEU A 366 -5.29 -23.48 -12.39
CA LEU A 366 -5.25 -24.37 -11.22
C LEU A 366 -6.44 -25.34 -11.18
N LEU A 367 -7.65 -24.90 -11.56
CA LEU A 367 -8.79 -25.80 -11.75
C LEU A 367 -8.51 -26.84 -12.84
N GLY A 368 -7.93 -26.42 -13.97
CA GLY A 368 -7.52 -27.30 -15.05
C GLY A 368 -6.55 -28.38 -14.59
N VAL A 369 -5.50 -27.98 -13.86
CA VAL A 369 -4.53 -28.92 -13.24
C VAL A 369 -5.23 -29.87 -12.28
N THR A 370 -6.13 -29.36 -11.43
CA THR A 370 -6.86 -30.17 -10.45
C THR A 370 -7.72 -31.24 -11.13
N PHE A 371 -8.46 -30.87 -12.18
CA PHE A 371 -9.26 -31.82 -12.95
C PHE A 371 -8.42 -32.80 -13.75
N GLU A 372 -7.28 -32.38 -14.29
CA GLU A 372 -6.36 -33.26 -15.02
C GLU A 372 -5.76 -34.33 -14.08
N LEU A 373 -5.34 -33.94 -12.88
CA LEU A 373 -4.84 -34.87 -11.86
C LEU A 373 -5.91 -35.87 -11.40
N ASP A 374 -7.17 -35.44 -11.36
CA ASP A 374 -8.33 -36.31 -11.08
C ASP A 374 -8.81 -37.10 -12.34
N SER A 375 -8.03 -37.09 -13.43
CA SER A 375 -8.35 -37.74 -14.71
C SER A 375 -9.66 -37.28 -15.38
N ASN A 376 -10.25 -36.16 -14.94
CA ASN A 376 -11.41 -35.55 -15.55
C ASN A 376 -10.99 -34.58 -16.66
N TYR A 377 -10.53 -35.15 -17.77
CA TYR A 377 -9.98 -34.37 -18.88
C TYR A 377 -10.99 -33.43 -19.55
N LYS A 378 -12.29 -33.74 -19.46
CA LYS A 378 -13.35 -32.88 -20.02
C LYS A 378 -13.40 -31.54 -19.29
N GLU A 379 -13.45 -31.57 -17.96
CA GLU A 379 -13.47 -30.34 -17.16
C GLU A 379 -12.11 -29.63 -17.18
N ALA A 380 -11.00 -30.39 -17.22
CA ALA A 380 -9.67 -29.82 -17.39
C ALA A 380 -9.57 -29.00 -18.69
N TYR A 381 -10.14 -29.51 -19.79
CA TYR A 381 -10.17 -28.82 -21.08
C TYR A 381 -10.89 -27.47 -21.00
N PHE A 382 -12.09 -27.43 -20.39
CA PHE A 382 -12.85 -26.18 -20.27
C PHE A 382 -12.12 -25.15 -19.41
N ASN A 383 -11.50 -25.58 -18.32
CA ASN A 383 -10.79 -24.68 -17.41
C ASN A 383 -9.49 -24.16 -18.01
N TYR A 384 -8.66 -25.00 -18.63
CA TYR A 384 -7.48 -24.54 -19.35
C TYR A 384 -7.84 -23.62 -20.52
N LYS A 385 -8.90 -23.93 -21.27
CA LYS A 385 -9.39 -23.05 -22.34
C LYS A 385 -9.77 -21.67 -21.81
N LYS A 386 -10.54 -21.62 -20.72
CA LYS A 386 -10.90 -20.36 -20.06
C LYS A 386 -9.68 -19.59 -19.57
N SER A 387 -8.68 -20.28 -19.03
CA SER A 387 -7.40 -19.68 -18.61
C SER A 387 -6.68 -18.99 -19.78
N ILE A 388 -6.56 -19.64 -20.93
CA ILE A 388 -5.87 -19.04 -22.09
C ILE A 388 -6.70 -17.98 -22.81
N GLU A 389 -8.03 -18.01 -22.67
CA GLU A 389 -8.90 -16.92 -23.14
C GLU A 389 -8.70 -15.64 -22.30
N LEU A 390 -8.54 -15.79 -20.98
CA LEU A 390 -8.28 -14.68 -20.06
C LEU A 390 -6.84 -14.16 -20.14
N ASN A 391 -5.85 -15.04 -20.29
CA ASN A 391 -4.45 -14.67 -20.49
C ASN A 391 -3.83 -15.41 -21.70
N PRO A 392 -4.01 -14.89 -22.91
CA PRO A 392 -3.58 -15.55 -24.15
C PRO A 392 -2.06 -15.57 -24.36
N LYS A 393 -1.29 -14.90 -23.50
CA LYS A 393 0.18 -14.88 -23.55
C LYS A 393 0.85 -15.72 -22.47
N SER A 394 0.07 -16.41 -21.63
CA SER A 394 0.61 -17.29 -20.59
C SER A 394 1.19 -18.56 -21.21
N LEU A 395 2.52 -18.66 -21.30
CA LEU A 395 3.19 -19.88 -21.77
C LEU A 395 2.79 -21.12 -20.94
N PRO A 396 2.78 -21.10 -19.60
CA PRO A 396 2.34 -22.26 -18.82
C PRO A 396 0.90 -22.70 -19.12
N GLY A 397 -0.01 -21.73 -19.32
CA GLY A 397 -1.41 -22.01 -19.65
C GLY A 397 -1.56 -22.60 -21.05
N LEU A 398 -0.86 -22.04 -22.04
CA LEU A 398 -0.85 -22.54 -23.41
C LEU A 398 -0.27 -23.95 -23.49
N SER A 399 0.86 -24.21 -22.83
CA SER A 399 1.50 -25.53 -22.83
C SER A 399 0.61 -26.59 -22.17
N ALA A 400 -0.01 -26.27 -21.02
CA ALA A 400 -0.94 -27.19 -20.37
C ALA A 400 -2.18 -27.48 -21.24
N PHE A 401 -2.76 -26.46 -21.88
CA PHE A 401 -3.87 -26.64 -22.79
C PHE A 401 -3.50 -27.47 -24.03
N ALA A 402 -2.36 -27.18 -24.65
CA ALA A 402 -1.88 -27.89 -25.83
C ALA A 402 -1.60 -29.37 -25.54
N ASN A 403 -0.89 -29.66 -24.44
CA ASN A 403 -0.60 -31.02 -24.00
C ASN A 403 -1.88 -31.80 -23.67
N LEU A 404 -2.86 -31.16 -23.01
CA LEU A 404 -4.14 -31.80 -22.75
C LEU A 404 -4.90 -32.09 -24.04
N CYS A 405 -4.92 -31.13 -24.98
CA CYS A 405 -5.58 -31.30 -26.28
C CYS A 405 -4.98 -32.47 -27.07
N ASP A 406 -3.66 -32.60 -27.08
CA ASP A 406 -2.98 -33.75 -27.67
C ASP A 406 -3.41 -35.07 -27.01
N ARG A 407 -3.38 -35.13 -25.67
CA ARG A 407 -3.77 -36.31 -24.89
C ARG A 407 -5.20 -36.77 -25.15
N ILE A 408 -6.14 -35.83 -25.35
CA ILE A 408 -7.56 -36.15 -25.63
C ILE A 408 -7.87 -36.25 -27.13
N GLY A 409 -6.85 -36.28 -27.99
CA GLY A 409 -6.99 -36.50 -29.44
C GLY A 409 -7.46 -35.28 -30.24
N LYS A 410 -7.46 -34.08 -29.65
CA LYS A 410 -7.77 -32.81 -30.33
C LYS A 410 -6.52 -32.22 -31.00
N LYS A 411 -5.95 -32.98 -31.94
CA LYS A 411 -4.67 -32.66 -32.59
C LYS A 411 -4.65 -31.28 -33.25
N GLU A 412 -5.72 -30.85 -33.91
CA GLU A 412 -5.79 -29.53 -34.55
C GLU A 412 -5.73 -28.37 -33.54
N GLU A 413 -6.42 -28.50 -32.39
CA GLU A 413 -6.38 -27.48 -31.33
C GLU A 413 -5.00 -27.42 -30.66
N ALA A 414 -4.38 -28.59 -30.44
CA ALA A 414 -3.00 -28.69 -29.93
C ALA A 414 -2.02 -28.02 -30.89
N LEU A 415 -2.04 -28.36 -32.17
CA LEU A 415 -1.19 -27.77 -33.22
C LEU A 415 -1.29 -26.25 -33.23
N HIS A 416 -2.50 -25.70 -33.28
CA HIS A 416 -2.69 -24.25 -33.29
C HIS A 416 -2.18 -23.57 -32.01
N THR A 417 -2.30 -24.26 -30.87
CA THR A 417 -1.80 -23.74 -29.59
C THR A 417 -0.28 -23.77 -29.53
N PHE A 418 0.38 -24.83 -30.01
CA PHE A 418 1.83 -24.88 -30.11
C PHE A 418 2.40 -23.87 -31.12
N GLU A 419 1.70 -23.62 -32.23
CA GLU A 419 2.06 -22.52 -33.15
C GLU A 419 2.04 -21.16 -32.43
N LYS A 420 1.05 -20.91 -31.57
CA LYS A 420 1.02 -19.70 -30.72
C LYS A 420 2.17 -19.65 -29.73
N ILE A 421 2.55 -20.77 -29.13
CA ILE A 421 3.72 -20.84 -28.23
C ILE A 421 4.97 -20.43 -28.99
N ILE A 422 5.21 -20.96 -30.19
CA ILE A 422 6.38 -20.58 -31.03
C ILE A 422 6.39 -19.07 -31.36
N LEU A 423 5.22 -18.46 -31.56
CA LEU A 423 5.12 -17.01 -31.80
C LEU A 423 5.50 -16.17 -30.58
N LEU A 424 5.25 -16.67 -29.37
CA LEU A 424 5.54 -15.98 -28.11
C LEU A 424 6.96 -16.28 -27.60
N ASP A 425 7.37 -17.54 -27.71
CA ASP A 425 8.69 -18.07 -27.38
C ASP A 425 9.18 -18.92 -28.55
N SER A 426 10.03 -18.31 -29.37
CA SER A 426 10.60 -18.99 -30.53
C SER A 426 11.68 -20.04 -30.16
N THR A 427 12.02 -20.18 -28.88
CA THR A 427 13.03 -21.09 -28.34
C THR A 427 12.45 -22.28 -27.56
N ASP A 428 11.12 -22.43 -27.54
CA ASP A 428 10.48 -23.63 -26.98
C ASP A 428 10.70 -24.83 -27.92
N ALA A 429 11.67 -25.69 -27.58
CA ALA A 429 12.03 -26.86 -28.36
C ALA A 429 10.87 -27.88 -28.47
N THR A 430 10.03 -27.99 -27.44
CA THR A 430 8.89 -28.90 -27.42
C THR A 430 7.82 -28.45 -28.42
N ALA A 431 7.48 -27.15 -28.41
CA ALA A 431 6.52 -26.59 -29.35
C ALA A 431 7.02 -26.66 -30.80
N LEU A 432 8.28 -26.29 -31.03
CA LEU A 432 8.93 -26.40 -32.36
C LEU A 432 8.88 -27.84 -32.89
N ASN A 433 9.23 -28.81 -32.03
CA ASN A 433 9.19 -30.23 -32.39
C ASN A 433 7.75 -30.69 -32.67
N TYR A 434 6.79 -30.37 -31.81
CA TYR A 434 5.41 -30.80 -31.98
C TYR A 434 4.81 -30.31 -33.31
N VAL A 435 4.99 -29.03 -33.64
CA VAL A 435 4.49 -28.46 -34.90
C VAL A 435 5.17 -29.11 -36.10
N GLY A 436 6.50 -29.25 -36.05
CA GLY A 436 7.26 -29.88 -37.14
C GLY A 436 6.88 -31.35 -37.34
N TYR A 437 6.80 -32.13 -36.27
CA TYR A 437 6.39 -33.53 -36.30
C TYR A 437 4.96 -33.68 -36.85
N THR A 438 4.02 -32.84 -36.39
CA THR A 438 2.62 -32.88 -36.86
C THR A 438 2.51 -32.59 -38.36
N TYR A 439 3.28 -31.64 -38.88
CA TYR A 439 3.37 -31.39 -40.33
C TYR A 439 3.92 -32.60 -41.09
N ALA A 440 4.97 -33.24 -40.56
CA ALA A 440 5.53 -34.46 -41.13
C ALA A 440 4.53 -35.62 -41.14
N GLU A 441 3.83 -35.85 -40.02
CA GLU A 441 2.80 -36.89 -39.88
C GLU A 441 1.66 -36.71 -40.90
N LYS A 442 1.28 -35.46 -41.18
CA LYS A 442 0.27 -35.12 -42.22
C LYS A 442 0.82 -35.17 -43.65
N GLY A 443 2.13 -35.31 -43.84
CA GLY A 443 2.77 -35.21 -45.16
C GLY A 443 2.72 -33.80 -45.76
N GLU A 444 2.53 -32.77 -44.93
CA GLU A 444 2.33 -31.39 -45.35
C GLU A 444 3.54 -30.52 -44.96
N LYS A 445 3.83 -29.47 -45.74
CA LYS A 445 4.85 -28.43 -45.40
C LYS A 445 6.21 -29.01 -44.95
N LEU A 446 6.66 -30.12 -45.55
CA LEU A 446 7.84 -30.88 -45.09
C LEU A 446 9.13 -30.05 -44.94
N ASP A 447 9.35 -29.05 -45.80
CA ASP A 447 10.51 -28.15 -45.67
C ASP A 447 10.40 -27.20 -44.47
N SER A 448 9.18 -26.78 -44.12
CA SER A 448 8.94 -25.99 -42.91
C SER A 448 9.07 -26.86 -41.67
N ALA A 449 8.56 -28.10 -41.72
CA ALA A 449 8.73 -29.09 -40.66
C ALA A 449 10.20 -29.33 -40.34
N LEU A 450 11.03 -29.56 -41.37
CA LEU A 450 12.47 -29.75 -41.22
C LEU A 450 13.13 -28.56 -40.52
N LYS A 451 12.86 -27.32 -40.97
CA LYS A 451 13.41 -26.10 -40.35
C LYS A 451 13.02 -25.94 -38.88
N LEU A 452 11.77 -26.23 -38.53
CA LEU A 452 11.30 -26.14 -37.15
C LEU A 452 12.01 -27.17 -36.26
N ILE A 453 12.13 -28.42 -36.73
CA ILE A 453 12.79 -29.49 -35.99
C ILE A 453 14.31 -29.26 -35.91
N GLU A 454 14.96 -28.77 -36.96
CA GLU A 454 16.38 -28.38 -36.91
C GLU A 454 16.62 -27.26 -35.89
N LYS A 455 15.70 -26.29 -35.81
CA LYS A 455 15.74 -25.27 -34.76
C LYS A 455 15.58 -25.90 -33.37
N ALA A 456 14.64 -26.82 -33.20
CA ALA A 456 14.47 -27.55 -31.94
C ALA A 456 15.74 -28.32 -31.54
N LEU A 457 16.41 -29.00 -32.49
CA LEU A 457 17.70 -29.67 -32.28
C LEU A 457 18.86 -28.71 -32.02
N SER A 458 18.82 -27.48 -32.52
CA SER A 458 19.84 -26.48 -32.17
C SER A 458 19.76 -26.07 -30.70
N ILE A 459 18.57 -26.21 -30.08
CA ILE A 459 18.32 -25.94 -28.66
C ILE A 459 18.60 -27.20 -27.83
N GLU A 460 18.10 -28.36 -28.28
CA GLU A 460 18.26 -29.65 -27.61
C GLU A 460 18.90 -30.71 -28.54
N PRO A 461 20.24 -30.68 -28.74
CA PRO A 461 20.92 -31.45 -29.81
C PRO A 461 20.97 -32.97 -29.61
N ASN A 462 20.63 -33.44 -28.41
CA ASN A 462 20.65 -34.86 -28.03
C ASN A 462 19.28 -35.36 -27.55
N ASN A 463 18.19 -34.64 -27.83
CA ASN A 463 16.86 -35.13 -27.52
C ASN A 463 16.43 -36.17 -28.56
N GLY A 464 16.37 -37.44 -28.14
CA GLY A 464 16.05 -38.57 -29.03
C GLY A 464 14.69 -38.45 -29.73
N TYR A 465 13.68 -37.86 -29.09
CA TYR A 465 12.35 -37.65 -29.70
C TYR A 465 12.37 -36.60 -30.82
N ILE A 466 13.22 -35.58 -30.69
CA ILE A 466 13.37 -34.55 -31.73
C ILE A 466 14.20 -35.08 -32.90
N ILE A 467 15.22 -35.89 -32.61
CA ILE A 467 16.01 -36.60 -33.65
C ILE A 467 15.09 -37.56 -34.42
N ASP A 468 14.24 -38.32 -33.73
CA ASP A 468 13.22 -39.17 -34.35
C ASP A 468 12.32 -38.36 -35.29
N SER A 469 11.82 -37.23 -34.81
CA SER A 469 10.95 -36.35 -35.59
C SER A 469 11.63 -35.85 -36.87
N ARG A 470 12.94 -35.55 -36.84
CA ARG A 470 13.71 -35.18 -38.05
C ARG A 470 13.87 -36.36 -38.99
N GLY A 471 14.19 -37.54 -38.45
CA GLY A 471 14.23 -38.79 -39.20
C GLY A 471 12.91 -39.08 -39.91
N TRP A 472 11.78 -38.82 -39.24
CA TRP A 472 10.45 -38.96 -39.82
C TRP A 472 10.19 -37.95 -40.96
N VAL A 473 10.65 -36.70 -40.83
CA VAL A 473 10.59 -35.73 -41.94
C VAL A 473 11.38 -36.23 -43.15
N TYR A 474 12.61 -36.73 -42.96
CA TYR A 474 13.41 -37.28 -44.05
C TYR A 474 12.72 -38.48 -44.72
N TYR A 475 12.12 -39.37 -43.93
CA TYR A 475 11.32 -40.49 -44.43
C TYR A 475 10.18 -40.02 -45.33
N GLN A 476 9.40 -39.02 -44.89
CA GLN A 476 8.30 -38.46 -45.66
C GLN A 476 8.77 -37.74 -46.94
N LYS A 477 9.99 -37.18 -46.94
CA LYS A 477 10.63 -36.60 -48.13
C LYS A 477 11.23 -37.65 -49.08
N GLY A 478 11.27 -38.92 -48.69
CA GLY A 478 11.88 -40.02 -49.44
C GLY A 478 13.41 -40.11 -49.29
N ASP A 479 14.02 -39.32 -48.41
CA ASP A 479 15.45 -39.41 -48.09
C ASP A 479 15.67 -40.45 -46.99
N TYR A 480 15.56 -41.73 -47.39
CA TYR A 480 15.59 -42.84 -46.45
C TYR A 480 16.96 -43.08 -45.81
N GLU A 481 18.06 -42.65 -46.44
CA GLU A 481 19.42 -42.77 -45.86
C GLU A 481 19.61 -41.79 -44.70
N SER A 482 19.22 -40.52 -44.88
CA SER A 482 19.23 -39.54 -43.79
C SER A 482 18.27 -39.94 -42.67
N ALA A 483 17.08 -40.44 -43.03
CA ALA A 483 16.11 -40.97 -42.07
C ALA A 483 16.70 -42.14 -41.26
N LEU A 484 17.41 -43.07 -41.91
CA LEU A 484 18.03 -44.21 -41.25
C LEU A 484 19.06 -43.77 -40.22
N ASN A 485 19.90 -42.79 -40.56
CA ASN A 485 20.94 -42.29 -39.66
C ASN A 485 20.34 -41.66 -38.40
N ASP A 486 19.35 -40.77 -38.58
CA ASP A 486 18.68 -40.10 -37.47
C ASP A 486 17.89 -41.09 -36.59
N LEU A 487 17.10 -41.99 -37.18
CA LEU A 487 16.28 -42.95 -36.41
C LEU A 487 17.13 -44.00 -35.67
N LYS A 488 18.25 -44.43 -36.25
CA LYS A 488 19.23 -45.25 -35.51
C LYS A 488 19.74 -44.51 -34.29
N ARG A 489 20.22 -43.28 -34.47
CA ARG A 489 20.70 -42.44 -33.37
C ARG A 489 19.61 -42.18 -32.32
N ALA A 490 18.37 -41.93 -32.75
CA ALA A 490 17.23 -41.75 -31.83
C ALA A 490 16.98 -43.02 -31.01
N SER A 491 17.00 -44.20 -31.65
CA SER A 491 16.79 -45.50 -30.98
C SER A 491 17.92 -45.90 -30.01
N GLU A 492 19.13 -45.35 -30.20
CA GLU A 492 20.25 -45.51 -29.27
C GLU A 492 20.11 -44.60 -28.03
N LEU A 493 19.42 -43.47 -28.16
CA LEU A 493 19.19 -42.51 -27.08
C LEU A 493 17.94 -42.82 -26.26
N VAL A 494 16.89 -43.33 -26.92
CA VAL A 494 15.60 -43.60 -26.31
C VAL A 494 15.07 -44.94 -26.81
N GLU A 495 14.83 -45.86 -25.87
CA GLU A 495 14.17 -47.13 -26.17
C GLU A 495 12.65 -46.96 -26.15
N ASP A 496 12.10 -46.52 -27.27
CA ASP A 496 10.66 -46.27 -27.45
C ASP A 496 10.10 -47.05 -28.65
N ALA A 497 8.88 -47.58 -28.49
CA ALA A 497 8.23 -48.42 -29.49
C ALA A 497 7.94 -47.69 -30.81
N ILE A 498 7.59 -46.40 -30.76
CA ILE A 498 7.28 -45.57 -31.93
C ILE A 498 8.56 -45.27 -32.71
N ILE A 499 9.64 -44.90 -32.03
CA ILE A 499 10.95 -44.64 -32.66
C ILE A 499 11.46 -45.90 -33.37
N LEU A 500 11.37 -47.05 -32.71
CA LEU A 500 11.71 -48.35 -33.31
C LEU A 500 10.76 -48.67 -34.49
N GLU A 501 9.49 -48.32 -34.41
CA GLU A 501 8.55 -48.51 -35.52
C GLU A 501 8.95 -47.69 -36.76
N HIS A 502 9.29 -46.41 -36.58
CA HIS A 502 9.80 -45.56 -37.66
C HIS A 502 11.09 -46.13 -38.27
N LEU A 503 12.01 -46.62 -37.43
CA LEU A 503 13.25 -47.24 -37.88
C LEU A 503 12.99 -48.50 -38.73
N GLY A 504 12.05 -49.35 -38.28
CA GLY A 504 11.59 -50.51 -39.05
C GLY A 504 10.99 -50.10 -40.41
N ASP A 505 10.19 -49.04 -40.44
CA ASP A 505 9.58 -48.53 -41.68
C ASP A 505 10.63 -48.02 -42.68
N VAL A 506 11.69 -47.35 -42.21
CA VAL A 506 12.83 -46.96 -43.05
C VAL A 506 13.54 -48.17 -43.63
N TYR A 507 13.83 -49.20 -42.82
CA TYR A 507 14.47 -50.42 -43.31
C TYR A 507 13.66 -51.10 -44.43
N ILE A 508 12.32 -51.11 -44.32
CA ILE A 508 11.46 -51.60 -45.39
C ILE A 508 11.60 -50.79 -46.67
N LYS A 509 11.65 -49.45 -46.59
CA LYS A 509 11.85 -48.60 -47.78
C LYS A 509 13.22 -48.77 -48.43
N LEU A 510 14.23 -49.14 -47.64
CA LEU A 510 15.58 -49.47 -48.11
C LEU A 510 15.73 -50.94 -48.53
N ASN A 511 14.64 -51.73 -48.51
CA ASN A 511 14.62 -53.15 -48.85
C ASN A 511 15.51 -54.03 -47.93
N ASP A 512 15.77 -53.58 -46.71
CA ASP A 512 16.50 -54.32 -45.67
C ASP A 512 15.50 -55.03 -44.74
N ILE A 513 14.87 -56.07 -45.29
CA ILE A 513 13.77 -56.78 -44.62
C ILE A 513 14.24 -57.48 -43.35
N GLU A 514 15.49 -57.97 -43.33
CA GLU A 514 16.07 -58.68 -42.19
C GLU A 514 16.14 -57.77 -40.95
N ARG A 515 16.70 -56.56 -41.09
CA ARG A 515 16.79 -55.60 -39.99
C ARG A 515 15.43 -55.04 -39.60
N ALA A 516 14.52 -54.84 -40.55
CA ALA A 516 13.15 -54.43 -40.22
C ALA A 516 12.46 -55.46 -39.30
N ILE A 517 12.59 -56.75 -39.61
CA ILE A 517 12.04 -57.84 -38.77
C ILE A 517 12.68 -57.84 -37.38
N GLU A 518 14.00 -57.62 -37.28
CA GLU A 518 14.71 -57.56 -36.01
C GLU A 518 14.18 -56.42 -35.12
N VAL A 519 14.05 -55.21 -35.67
CA VAL A 519 13.54 -54.05 -34.94
C VAL A 519 12.08 -54.26 -34.51
N TYR A 520 11.22 -54.78 -35.39
CA TYR A 520 9.84 -55.08 -35.02
C TYR A 520 9.71 -56.16 -33.96
N LYS A 521 10.57 -57.18 -33.97
CA LYS A 521 10.63 -58.15 -32.86
C LYS A 521 11.04 -57.46 -31.56
N LYS A 522 11.98 -56.50 -31.60
CA LYS A 522 12.36 -55.70 -30.44
C LYS A 522 11.15 -54.94 -29.87
N ILE A 523 10.32 -54.32 -30.70
CA ILE A 523 9.09 -53.66 -30.23
C ILE A 523 8.17 -54.64 -29.49
N LEU A 524 7.99 -55.86 -29.99
CA LEU A 524 7.17 -56.87 -29.29
C LEU A 524 7.76 -57.39 -27.98
N THR A 525 9.05 -57.12 -27.70
CA THR A 525 9.60 -57.36 -26.36
C THR A 525 9.21 -56.27 -25.36
N ILE A 526 9.01 -55.04 -25.83
CA ILE A 526 8.59 -53.87 -25.03
C ILE A 526 7.06 -53.86 -24.89
N GLU A 527 6.36 -54.12 -26.00
CA GLU A 527 4.91 -54.11 -26.11
C GLU A 527 4.41 -55.42 -26.75
N PRO A 528 4.26 -56.50 -25.96
CA PRO A 528 3.86 -57.81 -26.48
C PRO A 528 2.52 -57.82 -27.21
N GLU A 529 1.65 -56.85 -26.94
CA GLU A 529 0.31 -56.73 -27.53
C GLU A 529 0.19 -55.68 -28.64
N ASN A 530 1.30 -55.14 -29.15
CA ASN A 530 1.26 -54.17 -30.25
C ASN A 530 0.76 -54.82 -31.55
N LYS A 531 -0.55 -54.67 -31.81
CA LYS A 531 -1.24 -55.26 -32.98
C LYS A 531 -0.71 -54.71 -34.30
N ARG A 532 -0.30 -53.44 -34.35
CA ARG A 532 0.21 -52.79 -35.57
C ARG A 532 1.50 -53.46 -36.02
N VAL A 533 2.43 -53.66 -35.09
CA VAL A 533 3.70 -54.34 -35.36
C VAL A 533 3.51 -55.83 -35.66
N LYS A 534 2.61 -56.53 -34.96
CA LYS A 534 2.23 -57.92 -35.30
C LYS A 534 1.78 -58.04 -36.76
N ASN A 535 0.92 -57.14 -37.23
CA ASN A 535 0.45 -57.13 -38.62
C ASN A 535 1.56 -56.81 -39.62
N LYS A 536 2.45 -55.85 -39.32
CA LYS A 536 3.62 -55.54 -40.16
C LYS A 536 4.53 -56.76 -40.31
N LEU A 537 4.78 -57.51 -39.23
CA LEU A 537 5.61 -58.72 -39.27
C LEU A 537 4.99 -59.87 -40.08
N LEU A 538 3.67 -60.06 -40.04
CA LEU A 538 2.97 -61.06 -40.84
C LEU A 538 3.11 -60.75 -42.34
N ASN A 539 2.79 -59.52 -42.73
CA ASN A 539 2.89 -59.06 -44.11
C ASN A 539 4.30 -59.22 -44.71
N LEU A 540 5.35 -59.07 -43.90
CA LEU A 540 6.75 -59.21 -44.33
C LEU A 540 7.19 -60.67 -44.52
N LYS A 541 6.49 -61.62 -43.88
CA LYS A 541 6.77 -63.06 -44.01
C LYS A 541 5.99 -63.72 -45.15
N GLY A 542 5.07 -62.99 -45.79
CA GLY A 542 4.20 -63.53 -46.85
C GLY A 542 3.12 -64.48 -46.33
N GLU A 543 2.75 -64.36 -45.05
CA GLU A 543 1.63 -65.02 -44.36
C GLU A 543 0.49 -64.01 -44.16
#